data_AF-A0A9X2KTY2-F1
#
_entry.id   AF-A0A9X2KTY2-F1
#
_cell.length_a   1.000
_cell.length_b   1.000
_cell.length_c   1.000
_cell.angle_alpha   90.00
_cell.angle_beta   90.00
_cell.angle_gamma   90.00
#
_symmetry.space_group_name_H-M   'P 1'
#
loop_
_entity.id
_entity.type
_entity.pdbx_description
1 polymer ?
#
loop_
_entity_poly.entity_id
_entity_poly.type
_entity_poly.pdbx_seq_one_letter_code
_entity_poly.pdbx_strand_id
1 'polypeptide(L)'
;MATFIAFTEKSRFCGGFHKCQRWALEQACKHQTLVKIAKARSGEKHAHIVGEASTTGIRYLISRHTIAVKKLRLLNEQKEA
;
A
#
# COMPACT_ATOMS: atom_id res chain seq x y z
N MET A 1 9.59 -14.98 0.39
CA MET A 1 8.16 -14.68 0.15
C MET A 1 7.99 -13.17 0.01
N ALA A 2 7.17 -12.71 -0.94
CA ALA A 2 6.87 -11.28 -1.12
C ALA A 2 5.58 -10.94 -0.36
N THR A 3 5.59 -9.81 0.33
CA THR A 3 4.45 -9.26 1.07
C THR A 3 3.95 -8.03 0.34
N PHE A 4 2.64 -7.93 0.14
CA PHE A 4 2.03 -6.74 -0.42
C PHE A 4 1.39 -5.91 0.68
N ILE A 5 1.55 -4.60 0.57
CA ILE A 5 1.08 -3.64 1.54
C ILE A 5 0.35 -2.55 0.76
N ALA A 6 -0.97 -2.47 0.90
CA ALA A 6 -1.74 -1.31 0.49
C ALA A 6 -1.73 -0.27 1.61
N PHE A 7 -1.49 0.99 1.30
CA PHE A 7 -1.38 2.03 2.31
C PHE A 7 -1.83 3.40 1.81
N THR A 8 -2.33 4.18 2.75
CA THR A 8 -2.58 5.62 2.66
C THR A 8 -1.74 6.32 3.73
N GLU A 9 -1.93 7.62 3.92
CA GLU A 9 -1.32 8.35 5.04
C GLU A 9 -1.87 7.95 6.42
N LYS A 10 -3.06 7.33 6.47
CA LYS A 10 -3.79 7.07 7.74
C LYS A 10 -4.03 5.60 8.02
N SER A 11 -3.92 4.74 7.01
CA SER A 11 -4.30 3.34 7.10
C SER A 11 -3.41 2.48 6.23
N ARG A 12 -3.24 1.22 6.63
CA ARG A 12 -2.54 0.22 5.84
C ARG A 12 -3.21 -1.13 5.97
N PHE A 13 -3.03 -1.94 4.95
CA PHE A 13 -3.45 -3.33 4.90
C PHE A 13 -2.32 -4.18 4.32
N CYS A 14 -2.03 -5.29 5.00
CA CYS A 14 -0.96 -6.22 4.63
C CYS A 14 -1.59 -7.56 4.23
N GLY A 15 -1.20 -8.11 3.09
CA GLY A 15 -1.71 -9.41 2.65
C GLY A 15 -1.24 -9.84 1.27
N GLY A 16 -2.03 -10.73 0.65
CA GLY A 16 -1.83 -11.11 -0.75
C GLY A 16 -2.18 -9.96 -1.71
N PHE A 17 -1.65 -10.01 -2.93
CA PHE A 17 -1.81 -8.96 -3.93
C PHE A 17 -3.28 -8.63 -4.20
N HIS A 18 -4.10 -9.63 -4.52
CA HIS A 18 -5.54 -9.43 -4.79
C HIS A 18 -6.32 -8.86 -3.60
N LYS A 19 -5.95 -9.25 -2.37
CA LYS A 19 -6.58 -8.69 -1.17
C LYS A 19 -6.22 -7.22 -0.99
N CYS A 20 -4.95 -6.86 -1.23
CA CYS A 20 -4.49 -5.47 -1.21
C CYS A 20 -5.19 -4.62 -2.27
N GLN A 21 -5.42 -5.16 -3.47
CA GLN A 21 -6.14 -4.46 -4.54
C GLN A 21 -7.59 -4.16 -4.16
N ARG A 22 -8.31 -5.18 -3.65
CA ARG A 22 -9.70 -5.01 -3.22
C ARG A 22 -9.80 -3.96 -2.12
N TRP A 23 -8.99 -4.09 -1.08
CA TRP A 23 -8.95 -3.13 0.01
C TRP A 23 -8.58 -1.72 -0.47
N ALA A 24 -7.60 -1.60 -1.37
CA ALA A 24 -7.17 -0.31 -1.89
C ALA A 24 -8.28 0.39 -2.68
N LEU A 25 -9.04 -0.35 -3.51
CA LEU A 25 -10.18 0.19 -4.24
C LEU A 25 -11.30 0.63 -3.28
N GLU A 26 -11.64 -0.20 -2.29
CA GLU A 26 -12.65 0.13 -1.27
C GLU A 26 -12.27 1.39 -0.50
N GLN A 27 -11.02 1.52 -0.07
CA GLN A 27 -10.52 2.70 0.63
C GLN A 27 -10.48 3.93 -0.27
N ALA A 28 -10.06 3.78 -1.52
CA ALA A 28 -10.01 4.88 -2.49
C ALA A 28 -11.42 5.43 -2.76
N CYS A 29 -12.41 4.56 -2.93
CA CYS A 29 -13.81 4.96 -3.12
C CYS A 29 -14.41 5.57 -1.86
N LYS A 30 -14.16 4.98 -0.68
CA LYS A 30 -14.74 5.43 0.60
C LYS A 30 -14.19 6.78 1.07
N HIS A 31 -12.89 7.00 0.91
CA HIS A 31 -12.20 8.18 1.42
C HIS A 31 -11.78 9.16 0.33
N GLN A 32 -12.14 8.90 -0.95
CA GLN A 32 -11.74 9.71 -2.10
C GLN A 32 -10.23 10.00 -2.11
N THR A 33 -9.41 9.00 -1.74
CA THR A 33 -7.97 9.16 -1.55
C THR A 33 -7.18 8.21 -2.44
N LEU A 34 -5.92 8.54 -2.72
CA LEU A 34 -5.02 7.68 -3.46
C LEU A 34 -4.41 6.64 -2.52
N VAL A 35 -4.63 5.35 -2.82
CA VAL A 35 -4.04 4.25 -2.07
C VAL A 35 -2.89 3.65 -2.87
N LYS A 36 -1.71 3.54 -2.26
CA LYS A 36 -0.53 2.96 -2.91
C LYS A 36 -0.37 1.50 -2.50
N ILE A 37 -0.03 0.64 -3.45
CA ILE A 37 0.24 -0.77 -3.22
C ILE A 37 1.74 -1.00 -3.41
N ALA A 38 2.41 -1.39 -2.34
CA ALA A 38 3.83 -1.72 -2.36
C ALA A 38 4.07 -3.22 -2.20
N LYS A 39 5.12 -3.71 -2.86
CA LYS A 39 5.67 -5.05 -2.74
C LYS A 39 6.97 -4.97 -1.95
N ALA A 40 6.99 -5.61 -0.78
CA ALA A 40 8.18 -5.78 0.03
C ALA A 40 8.64 -7.24 0.00
N ARG A 41 9.94 -7.48 0.00
CA ARG A 41 10.50 -8.83 0.20
C ARG A 41 11.14 -8.92 1.57
N SER A 42 11.14 -10.12 2.15
CA SER A 42 11.86 -10.37 3.40
C SER A 42 13.34 -10.03 3.23
N GLY A 43 13.89 -9.24 4.17
CA GLY A 43 15.28 -8.77 4.14
C GLY A 43 15.52 -7.46 3.38
N GLU A 44 14.56 -6.95 2.61
CA GLU A 44 14.72 -5.68 1.89
C GLU A 44 14.35 -4.48 2.79
N LYS A 45 15.17 -3.43 2.73
CA LYS A 45 14.91 -2.14 3.43
C LYS A 45 13.91 -1.26 2.68
N HIS A 46 13.66 -1.56 1.41
CA HIS A 46 12.78 -0.81 0.52
C HIS A 46 11.68 -1.72 -0.01
N ALA A 47 10.50 -1.15 -0.20
CA ALA A 47 9.39 -1.77 -0.91
C ALA A 47 9.19 -1.04 -2.24
N HIS A 48 8.79 -1.78 -3.27
CA HIS A 48 8.51 -1.24 -4.59
C HIS A 48 7.02 -0.93 -4.70
N ILE A 49 6.66 0.30 -5.06
CA ILE A 49 5.27 0.64 -5.36
C ILE A 49 4.93 0.03 -6.72
N VAL A 50 3.96 -0.88 -6.73
CA VAL A 50 3.55 -1.65 -7.91
C VAL A 50 2.21 -1.22 -8.47
N GLY A 51 1.46 -0.39 -7.72
CA GLY A 51 0.21 0.18 -8.20
C GLY A 51 -0.34 1.25 -7.29
N GLU A 52 -1.30 2.00 -7.82
CA GLU A 52 -2.04 3.04 -7.14
C GLU A 52 -3.52 2.85 -7.45
N ALA A 53 -4.36 2.89 -6.42
CA ALA A 53 -5.81 2.83 -6.53
C ALA A 53 -6.38 4.22 -6.27
N SER A 54 -7.26 4.65 -7.16
CA SER A 54 -8.08 5.86 -7.04
C SER A 54 -9.56 5.49 -7.23
N THR A 55 -10.45 6.47 -7.14
CA THR A 55 -11.88 6.30 -7.43
C THR A 55 -12.17 5.83 -8.85
N THR A 56 -11.24 6.03 -9.78
CA THR A 56 -11.37 5.63 -11.19
C THR A 56 -10.89 4.21 -11.46
N GLY A 57 -10.22 3.57 -10.49
CA GLY A 57 -9.67 2.22 -10.64
C GLY A 57 -8.23 2.08 -10.15
N ILE A 58 -7.58 0.99 -10.58
CA ILE A 58 -6.20 0.67 -10.20
C ILE A 58 -5.27 0.89 -11.39
N ARG A 59 -4.27 1.74 -11.21
CA ARG A 59 -3.17 1.92 -12.15
C ARG A 59 -1.96 1.13 -11.68
N TYR A 60 -1.43 0.27 -12.54
CA TYR A 60 -0.18 -0.43 -12.26
C TYR A 60 1.02 0.43 -12.63
N LEU A 61 2.01 0.47 -11.74
CA LEU A 61 3.24 1.20 -11.96
C LEU A 61 4.33 0.21 -12.40
N ILE A 62 4.83 0.43 -13.61
CA ILE A 62 5.99 -0.32 -14.16
C ILE A 62 7.30 0.31 -13.65
N SER A 63 7.28 1.60 -13.32
CA SER A 63 8.46 2.34 -12.86
C SER A 63 8.76 2.12 -11.37
N ARG A 64 10.05 2.05 -11.05
CA ARG A 64 10.59 1.61 -9.74
C ARG A 64 10.52 2.70 -8.67
N HIS A 65 9.33 3.20 -8.33
CA HIS A 65 9.21 4.00 -7.11
C HIS A 65 9.41 3.10 -5.90
N THR A 66 10.40 3.45 -5.07
CA THR A 66 10.73 2.73 -3.85
C THR A 66 10.38 3.56 -2.64
N ILE A 67 9.90 2.88 -1.60
CA ILE A 67 9.61 3.48 -0.30
C ILE A 67 10.31 2.67 0.79
N ALA A 68 10.92 3.35 1.76
CA ALA A 68 11.54 2.66 2.88
C ALA A 68 10.47 1.88 3.66
N VAL A 69 10.72 0.60 3.94
CA VAL A 69 9.78 -0.28 4.68
C VAL A 69 9.46 0.28 6.07
N LYS A 70 10.40 1.03 6.68
CA LYS A 70 10.17 1.74 7.95
C LYS A 70 8.99 2.73 7.87
N LYS A 71 8.83 3.46 6.76
CA LYS A 71 7.69 4.38 6.56
C LYS A 71 6.36 3.63 6.48
N LEU A 72 6.38 2.40 5.96
CA LEU A 72 5.19 1.52 5.93
C LEU A 72 4.85 0.96 7.32
N ARG A 73 5.81 0.93 8.26
CA ARG A 73 5.60 0.45 9.65
C ARG A 73 4.95 1.48 10.57
N LEU A 74 5.34 2.74 10.45
CA LEU A 74 4.92 3.85 11.32
C LEU A 74 3.43 4.22 11.23
N LEU A 75 2.70 3.71 10.22
CA LEU A 75 1.28 4.00 10.01
C LEU A 75 0.33 3.27 11.00
N ASN A 76 0.87 2.44 11.90
CA ASN A 76 0.07 1.72 12.92
C ASN A 76 0.06 2.39 14.30
N GLU A 77 0.91 3.39 14.56
CA GLU A 77 1.13 3.90 15.93
C GLU A 77 0.24 5.10 16.31
N GLN A 78 -0.76 5.46 15.49
CA GLN A 78 -1.64 6.61 15.76
C GLN A 78 -3.10 6.23 16.07
N LYS A 79 -3.36 5.02 16.58
CA LYS A 79 -4.73 4.60 16.95
C LYS A 79 -4.89 3.99 18.35
N GLU A 80 -3.96 4.25 19.27
CA GLU A 80 -4.09 3.88 20.69
C GLU A 80 -3.74 5.06 21.63
N ALA A 81 -4.43 6.19 21.47
CA ALA A 81 -4.47 7.28 22.47
C ALA A 81 -5.91 7.78 22.61
#